data_AF-A0ABD1PV77-F1
#
_entry.id   AF-A0ABD1PV77-F1
#
_cell.length_a   1.000
_cell.length_b   1.000
_cell.length_c   1.000
_cell.angle_alpha   90.00
_cell.angle_beta   90.00
_cell.angle_gamma   90.00
#
_symmetry.space_group_name_H-M   'P 1'
#
loop_
_entity.id
_entity.type
_entity.pdbx_description
1 polymer ?
#
loop_
_entity_poly.entity_id
_entity_poly.type
_entity_poly.pdbx_seq_one_letter_code
_entity_poly.pdbx_strand_id
1 'polypeptide(L)'
;MVLANKVFQHMPERNSVSWNVMISGYIKLGDLRTAQAIFDEIPDKSVVSYTAMISGYSTIGGIESARMIFDQMPAKNVVSWNAMIAGYVNSHMFDEALSTGSD
;
A
#
# COMPACT_ATOMS: atom_id res chain seq x y z
N MET A 1 13.61 7.99 -6.39
CA MET A 1 13.83 6.72 -5.67
C MET A 1 15.27 6.22 -5.65
N VAL A 2 16.08 6.39 -6.71
CA VAL A 2 17.47 5.89 -6.74
C VAL A 2 18.30 6.33 -5.53
N LEU A 3 18.30 7.63 -5.20
CA LEU A 3 19.01 8.16 -4.03
C LEU A 3 18.44 7.63 -2.71
N ALA A 4 17.11 7.61 -2.57
CA ALA A 4 16.44 7.08 -1.38
C ALA A 4 16.78 5.60 -1.15
N ASN A 5 16.77 4.77 -2.21
CA ASN A 5 17.18 3.38 -2.13
C ASN A 5 18.66 3.25 -1.75
N LYS A 6 19.55 4.05 -2.34
CA LYS A 6 20.97 4.04 -1.99
C LYS A 6 21.17 4.34 -0.50
N VAL A 7 20.52 5.38 0.03
CA VAL A 7 20.58 5.73 1.46
C VAL A 7 20.03 4.58 2.31
N PHE A 8 18.86 4.06 1.95
CA PHE A 8 18.20 2.94 2.64
C PHE A 8 19.07 1.67 2.71
N GLN A 9 19.79 1.35 1.63
CA GLN A 9 20.67 0.20 1.59
C GLN A 9 21.89 0.33 2.50
N HIS A 10 22.36 1.55 2.75
CA HIS A 10 23.50 1.82 3.63
C HIS A 10 23.10 2.12 5.08
N MET A 11 21.80 2.04 5.43
CA MET A 11 21.37 2.21 6.81
C MET A 11 21.86 1.01 7.66
N PRO A 12 22.62 1.25 8.74
CA PRO A 12 23.10 0.16 9.60
C PRO A 12 21.95 -0.56 10.30
N GLU A 13 20.89 0.16 10.63
CA GLU A 13 19.65 -0.39 11.17
C GLU A 13 18.44 0.21 10.43
N ARG A 14 17.54 -0.65 9.97
CA ARG A 14 16.28 -0.26 9.34
C ARG A 14 15.16 -0.44 10.34
N ASN A 15 14.40 0.62 10.57
CA ASN A 15 13.24 0.61 11.45
C ASN A 15 11.93 0.74 10.66
N SER A 16 10.79 0.57 11.34
CA SER A 16 9.45 0.65 10.74
C SER A 16 9.25 1.91 9.89
N VAL A 17 9.76 3.06 10.34
CA VAL A 17 9.63 4.32 9.60
C VAL A 17 10.39 4.26 8.28
N SER A 18 11.64 3.79 8.26
CA SER A 18 12.41 3.70 7.02
C SER A 18 11.75 2.80 5.97
N TRP A 19 11.17 1.66 6.39
CA TRP A 19 10.42 0.77 5.50
C TRP A 19 9.16 1.44 4.94
N ASN A 20 8.37 2.08 5.81
CA ASN A 20 7.12 2.75 5.42
C ASN A 20 7.36 3.93 4.45
N VAL A 21 8.47 4.64 4.61
CA VAL A 21 8.88 5.71 3.68
C VAL A 21 9.17 5.15 2.30
N MET A 22 9.90 4.03 2.21
CA MET A 22 10.20 3.40 0.92
C MET A 22 8.93 2.89 0.24
N ILE A 23 8.06 2.16 0.96
CA ILE A 23 6.76 1.69 0.46
C ILE A 23 5.93 2.86 -0.08
N SER A 24 5.73 3.89 0.73
CA SER A 24 4.92 5.05 0.34
C SER A 24 5.51 5.79 -0.86
N GLY A 25 6.85 5.86 -0.95
CA GLY A 25 7.55 6.45 -2.08
C GLY A 25 7.29 5.70 -3.39
N TYR A 26 7.36 4.36 -3.36
CA TYR A 26 7.09 3.55 -4.55
C TYR A 26 5.60 3.53 -4.94
N ILE A 27 4.68 3.51 -3.97
CA ILE A 27 3.23 3.65 -4.21
C ILE A 27 2.95 4.96 -4.96
N LYS A 28 3.51 6.09 -4.50
CA LYS A 28 3.32 7.41 -5.13
C LYS A 28 3.86 7.48 -6.56
N LEU A 29 4.76 6.59 -6.94
CA LEU A 29 5.30 6.49 -8.30
C LEU A 29 4.56 5.44 -9.16
N GLY A 30 3.52 4.81 -8.61
CA GLY A 30 2.77 3.74 -9.28
C GLY A 30 3.51 2.40 -9.34
N ASP A 31 4.69 2.28 -8.74
CA ASP A 31 5.47 1.04 -8.73
C ASP A 31 5.09 0.16 -7.54
N LEU A 32 3.86 -0.37 -7.58
CA LEU A 32 3.35 -1.25 -6.53
C LEU A 32 4.10 -2.58 -6.43
N ARG A 33 4.73 -3.03 -7.51
CA ARG A 33 5.54 -4.25 -7.49
C ARG A 33 6.75 -4.08 -6.57
N THR A 34 7.48 -2.98 -6.70
CA THR A 34 8.61 -2.71 -5.81
C THR A 34 8.14 -2.39 -4.40
N ALA A 35 7.01 -1.69 -4.24
CA ALA A 35 6.41 -1.47 -2.92
C ALA A 35 6.07 -2.80 -2.21
N GLN A 36 5.50 -3.76 -2.94
CA GLN A 36 5.19 -5.10 -2.43
C GLN A 36 6.46 -5.87 -2.05
N ALA A 37 7.49 -5.85 -2.90
CA ALA A 37 8.76 -6.51 -2.57
C ALA A 37 9.38 -5.98 -1.27
N ILE A 38 9.36 -4.66 -1.09
CA ILE A 38 9.84 -4.01 0.15
C ILE A 38 8.95 -4.37 1.34
N PHE A 39 7.63 -4.41 1.15
CA PHE A 39 6.70 -4.84 2.18
C PHE A 39 6.97 -6.27 2.64
N ASP A 40 7.20 -7.19 1.70
CA ASP A 40 7.49 -8.59 1.99
C ASP A 40 8.78 -8.76 2.81
N GLU A 41 9.80 -7.94 2.53
CA GLU A 41 11.07 -7.90 3.26
C GLU A 41 10.97 -7.39 4.71
N ILE A 42 9.88 -6.72 5.12
CA ILE A 42 9.72 -6.23 6.50
C ILE A 42 9.61 -7.43 7.46
N PRO A 43 10.52 -7.58 8.46
CA PRO A 43 10.44 -8.67 9.44
C PRO A 43 9.16 -8.60 10.29
N ASP A 44 8.90 -7.43 10.88
CA ASP A 44 7.74 -7.16 11.73
C ASP A 44 6.86 -6.08 11.09
N LYS A 45 5.90 -6.52 10.27
CA LYS A 45 4.96 -5.64 9.58
C LYS A 45 4.04 -4.95 10.59
N SER A 46 4.08 -3.62 10.61
CA SER A 46 3.21 -2.80 11.43
C SER A 46 1.85 -2.53 10.76
N VAL A 47 0.86 -2.10 11.54
CA VAL A 47 -0.42 -1.62 10.98
C VAL A 47 -0.18 -0.55 9.91
N VAL A 48 0.81 0.34 10.11
CA VAL A 48 1.14 1.40 9.15
C VAL A 48 1.56 0.81 7.80
N SER A 49 2.47 -0.17 7.77
CA SER A 49 2.88 -0.83 6.53
C SER A 49 1.72 -1.50 5.79
N TYR A 50 0.83 -2.20 6.52
CA TYR A 50 -0.36 -2.81 5.92
C TYR A 50 -1.31 -1.75 5.35
N THR A 51 -1.62 -0.70 6.13
CA THR A 51 -2.52 0.38 5.69
C THR A 51 -1.98 1.13 4.48
N ALA A 52 -0.66 1.30 4.37
CA ALA A 52 -0.03 1.89 3.20
C ALA A 52 -0.26 1.04 1.95
N MET A 53 -0.05 -0.28 2.03
CA MET A 53 -0.29 -1.20 0.91
C MET A 53 -1.77 -1.29 0.53
N ILE A 54 -2.69 -1.37 1.50
CA ILE A 54 -4.14 -1.35 1.26
C ILE A 54 -4.54 -0.09 0.49
N SER A 55 -4.05 1.07 0.94
CA SER A 55 -4.33 2.36 0.29
C SER A 55 -3.73 2.39 -1.11
N GLY A 56 -2.48 1.94 -1.28
CA GLY A 56 -1.78 1.90 -2.56
C GLY A 56 -2.54 1.07 -3.60
N TYR A 57 -2.93 -0.16 -3.27
CA TYR A 57 -3.72 -1.00 -4.17
C TYR A 57 -5.10 -0.41 -4.47
N SER A 58 -5.76 0.18 -3.46
CA SER A 58 -7.08 0.79 -3.63
C SER A 58 -7.07 1.96 -4.62
N THR A 59 -5.99 2.75 -4.65
CA THR A 59 -5.89 3.92 -5.55
C THR A 59 -5.76 3.59 -7.04
N ILE A 60 -5.45 2.34 -7.38
CA ILE A 60 -5.30 1.90 -8.77
C ILE A 60 -6.40 0.92 -9.22
N GLY A 61 -7.51 0.87 -8.48
CA GLY A 61 -8.61 -0.09 -8.74
C GLY A 61 -8.31 -1.53 -8.30
N GLY A 62 -7.18 -1.79 -7.63
CA GLY A 62 -6.77 -3.11 -7.17
C GLY A 62 -7.44 -3.54 -5.86
N ILE A 63 -8.76 -3.43 -5.75
CA ILE A 63 -9.48 -3.65 -4.48
C ILE A 63 -9.35 -5.09 -3.95
N GLU A 64 -9.24 -6.08 -4.83
CA GLU A 64 -9.02 -7.48 -4.46
C GLU A 64 -7.65 -7.66 -3.78
N SER A 65 -6.60 -7.08 -4.35
CA SER A 65 -5.26 -7.09 -3.75
C SER A 65 -5.24 -6.35 -2.41
N ALA A 66 -5.91 -5.20 -2.32
CA ALA A 66 -6.06 -4.48 -1.06
C ALA A 66 -6.75 -5.35 0.01
N ARG A 67 -7.80 -6.10 -0.39
CA ARG A 67 -8.49 -7.03 0.50
C ARG A 67 -7.61 -8.18 0.97
N MET A 68 -6.81 -8.77 0.08
CA MET A 68 -5.87 -9.84 0.44
C MET A 68 -4.86 -9.36 1.50
N ILE A 69 -4.30 -8.16 1.32
CA ILE A 69 -3.36 -7.57 2.29
C ILE A 69 -4.06 -7.31 3.64
N PHE A 70 -5.29 -6.79 3.61
CA PHE A 70 -6.08 -6.58 4.82
C PHE A 70 -6.35 -7.90 5.58
N ASP A 71 -6.72 -8.97 4.87
CA ASP A 71 -7.01 -10.26 5.50
C ASP A 71 -5.77 -10.85 6.19
N GLN A 72 -4.58 -10.67 5.62
CA GLN A 72 -3.29 -11.09 6.18
C GLN A 72 -2.87 -10.32 7.44
N MET A 73 -3.55 -9.22 7.80
CA MET A 73 -3.21 -8.45 9.01
C MET A 73 -3.44 -9.28 10.27
N PRO A 74 -2.40 -9.49 11.12
CA PRO A 74 -2.54 -10.24 12.37
C PRO A 74 -3.43 -9.51 13.39
N ALA A 75 -3.40 -8.18 13.37
CA ALA A 75 -4.28 -7.32 14.17
C ALA A 75 -4.82 -6.19 13.31
N LYS A 76 -6.14 -6.04 13.31
CA LYS A 76 -6.86 -4.99 12.59
C LYS A 76 -7.33 -3.94 13.60
N ASN A 77 -7.20 -2.66 13.25
CA ASN A 77 -7.68 -1.54 14.04
C ASN A 77 -8.52 -0.58 13.19
N VAL A 78 -8.99 0.50 13.82
CA VAL A 78 -9.82 1.52 13.17
C VAL A 78 -9.17 2.07 11.90
N VAL A 79 -7.85 2.30 11.91
CA VAL A 79 -7.13 2.82 10.73
C VAL A 79 -7.18 1.82 9.57
N SER A 80 -6.96 0.52 9.83
CA SER A 80 -7.04 -0.50 8.78
C SER A 80 -8.44 -0.69 8.22
N TRP A 81 -9.47 -0.61 9.07
CA TRP A 81 -10.85 -0.67 8.61
C TRP A 81 -11.23 0.54 7.76
N ASN A 82 -10.84 1.74 8.19
CA ASN A 82 -11.08 2.97 7.43
C ASN A 82 -10.39 2.93 6.07
N ALA A 83 -9.16 2.42 5.99
CA ALA A 83 -8.45 2.26 4.72
C ALA A 83 -9.17 1.29 3.78
N MET A 84 -9.68 0.16 4.28
CA MET A 84 -10.41 -0.81 3.47
C MET A 84 -11.77 -0.28 2.99
N ILE A 85 -12.51 0.41 3.86
CA ILE A 85 -13.79 1.05 3.50
C ILE A 85 -13.57 2.10 2.41
N ALA A 86 -12.56 2.98 2.58
CA ALA A 86 -12.20 3.95 1.57
C ALA A 86 -11.83 3.28 0.25
N GLY A 87 -11.14 2.14 0.30
CA GLY A 87 -10.84 1.34 -0.89
C GLY A 87 -12.07 0.84 -1.63
N TYR A 88 -13.06 0.30 -0.92
CA TYR A 88 -14.31 -0.15 -1.55
C TYR A 88 -15.09 1.01 -2.19
N VAL A 89 -15.20 2.14 -1.50
CA VAL A 89 -15.84 3.34 -2.05
C VAL A 89 -15.12 3.81 -3.32
N ASN A 90 -13.79 3.85 -3.30
CA ASN A 90 -13.00 4.21 -4.48
C ASN A 90 -13.24 3.24 -5.64
N SER A 91 -13.25 1.93 -5.38
CA SER A 91 -13.51 0.92 -6.43
C SER A 91 -14.86 1.13 -7.11
N HIS A 92 -15.93 1.35 -6.34
CA HIS A 92 -17.25 1.62 -6.90
C HIS A 92 -17.27 2.89 -7.77
N MET A 93 -16.58 3.95 -7.35
CA MET A 93 -16.45 5.16 -8.16
C MET A 93 -15.64 4.93 -9.44
N PHE A 94 -14.60 4.09 -9.39
CA PHE A 94 -13.84 3.69 -10.59
C PHE A 94 -14.72 2.92 -11.57
N ASP A 95 -15.51 1.96 -11.09
CA ASP A 95 -16.43 1.17 -11.91
C ASP A 95 -17.50 2.06 -12.56
N GLU A 96 -18.09 3.00 -11.81
CA GLU A 96 -19.06 3.97 -12.32
C GLU A 96 -18.43 4.87 -13.40
N ALA A 97 -17.24 5.44 -13.14
CA ALA A 97 -16.54 6.29 -14.10
C ALA A 97 -16.27 5.56 -15.43
N LEU A 98 -15.84 4.30 -15.37
CA LEU A 98 -15.62 3.47 -16.56
C LEU A 98 -16.91 3.20 -17.34
N SER A 99 -18.04 3.02 -16.64
CA SER A 99 -19.34 2.79 -17.28
C SER A 99 -19.86 4.02 -18.03
N THR A 100 -19.56 5.23 -17.55
CA THR A 100 -20.02 6.50 -18.18
C THR A 100 -19.17 6.96 -19.37
N GLY A 101 -17.93 6.47 -19.49
CA GLY A 101 -17.01 6.82 -20.58
C GLY A 101 -17.13 5.93 -21.83
N SER A 102 -18.02 4.93 -21.79
CA SER A 102 -18.24 3.97 -22.88
C SER A 102 -19.47 4.26 -23.76
N ASP A 103 -20.19 5.35 -23.51
CA ASP A 103 -21.31 5.87 -24.32
C ASP A 103 -20.88 7.03 -25.23
#